data_AF-A0AAG5D7K0-F1
#
_entry.id   AF-A0AAG5D7K0-F1
#
_cell.length_a   1.000
_cell.length_b   1.000
_cell.length_c   1.000
_cell.angle_alpha   90.00
_cell.angle_beta   90.00
_cell.angle_gamma   90.00
#
_symmetry.space_group_name_H-M   'P 1'
#
loop_
_entity.id
_entity.type
_entity.pdbx_description
1 polymer ?
#
loop_
_entity_poly.entity_id
_entity_poly.type
_entity_poly.pdbx_seq_one_letter_code
_entity_poly.pdbx_strand_id
1 'polypeptide(L)'
;MQAGTPFEFRIRYKFISQSEAIVRYGAPSELLELGRVTPGTYCTRQYDECYRKKCRLQSPNYPGMYPRNVTCYWTIRQKVVPTCKHAMVAISQENEHKALVKRSIASLNKTARAVRAWSDCTGERDHLIFYDGSSTNDPVLAKYCGGDWLPRVVS
;
A
#
# COMPACT_ATOMS: atom_id res chain seq x y z
N MET A 1 -16.19 22.62 42.22
CA MET A 1 -15.61 21.40 41.62
C MET A 1 -16.35 21.15 40.32
N GLN A 2 -15.71 21.42 39.17
CA GLN A 2 -16.36 21.26 37.86
C GLN A 2 -16.20 19.80 37.45
N ALA A 3 -17.30 19.04 37.51
CA ALA A 3 -17.32 17.65 37.05
C ALA A 3 -17.03 17.63 35.55
N GLY A 4 -15.83 17.15 35.18
CA GLY A 4 -15.47 16.96 33.79
C GLY A 4 -16.44 15.98 33.14
N THR A 5 -17.04 16.37 32.03
CA THR A 5 -17.87 15.46 31.23
C THR A 5 -17.03 14.24 30.82
N PRO A 6 -17.51 13.01 31.03
CA PRO A 6 -16.79 11.82 30.62
C PRO A 6 -16.65 11.82 29.09
N PHE A 7 -15.49 11.37 28.60
CA PHE A 7 -15.24 11.21 27.18
C PHE A 7 -16.29 10.27 26.57
N GLU A 8 -17.12 10.79 25.66
CA GLU A 8 -18.13 10.05 24.93
C GLU A 8 -17.77 10.01 23.44
N PHE A 9 -17.82 8.83 22.82
CA PHE A 9 -17.66 8.69 21.38
C PHE A 9 -18.84 7.93 20.78
N ARG A 10 -19.30 8.37 19.61
CA ARG A 10 -20.38 7.72 18.85
C ARG A 10 -19.84 7.21 17.52
N ILE A 11 -19.83 5.88 17.34
CA ILE A 11 -19.47 5.25 16.06
C ILE A 11 -20.73 5.14 15.20
N ARG A 12 -20.63 5.56 13.93
CA ARG A 12 -21.62 5.28 12.88
C ARG A 12 -20.91 4.54 11.76
N TYR A 13 -21.52 3.48 11.24
CA TYR A 13 -21.03 2.76 10.07
C TYR A 13 -22.10 2.75 8.97
N LYS A 14 -21.67 2.62 7.72
CA LYS A 14 -22.53 2.45 6.55
C LYS A 14 -21.95 1.32 5.71
N PHE A 15 -22.76 0.32 5.40
CA PHE A 15 -22.41 -0.65 4.36
C PHE A 15 -22.66 -0.02 3.01
N ILE A 16 -21.69 -0.13 2.11
CA ILE A 16 -21.72 0.45 0.77
C ILE A 16 -21.58 -0.70 -0.21
N SER A 17 -22.39 -0.72 -1.26
CA SER A 17 -22.28 -1.73 -2.31
C SER A 17 -20.96 -1.58 -3.07
N GLN A 18 -20.52 -2.64 -3.76
CA GLN A 18 -19.27 -2.60 -4.51
C GLN A 18 -19.27 -1.50 -5.59
N SER A 19 -20.41 -1.29 -6.27
CA SER A 19 -20.58 -0.26 -7.31
C SER A 19 -20.53 1.17 -6.76
N GLU A 20 -21.00 1.39 -5.53
CA GLU A 20 -20.93 2.69 -4.86
C GLU A 20 -19.55 2.97 -4.23
N ALA A 21 -18.75 1.92 -3.97
CA ALA A 21 -17.41 2.03 -3.41
C ALA A 21 -16.35 2.42 -4.46
N ILE A 22 -16.62 3.51 -5.20
CA ILE A 22 -15.86 4.00 -6.36
C ILE A 22 -14.39 4.27 -6.01
N VAL A 23 -14.10 4.79 -4.81
CA VAL A 23 -12.71 5.06 -4.38
C VAL A 23 -11.87 3.79 -4.32
N ARG A 24 -12.50 2.65 -3.96
CA ARG A 24 -11.82 1.37 -3.81
C ARG A 24 -11.77 0.60 -5.12
N TYR A 25 -12.91 0.49 -5.81
CA TYR A 25 -13.08 -0.41 -6.95
C TYR A 25 -13.08 0.29 -8.32
N GLY A 26 -13.10 1.63 -8.36
CA GLY A 26 -13.28 2.40 -9.59
C GLY A 26 -14.74 2.65 -9.92
N ALA A 27 -14.98 3.51 -10.93
CA ALA A 27 -16.32 3.79 -11.41
C ALA A 27 -16.87 2.58 -12.18
N PRO A 28 -18.20 2.41 -12.31
CA PRO A 28 -18.78 1.32 -13.09
C PRO A 28 -18.29 1.27 -14.55
N SER A 29 -17.96 2.42 -15.14
CA SER A 29 -17.39 2.54 -16.49
C SER A 29 -15.90 2.19 -16.56
N GLU A 30 -15.18 2.27 -15.45
CA GLU A 30 -13.73 2.07 -15.38
C GLU A 30 -13.33 1.48 -14.03
N LEU A 31 -13.45 0.15 -13.92
CA LEU A 31 -13.04 -0.59 -12.73
C LEU A 31 -11.51 -0.57 -12.58
N LEU A 32 -11.00 -0.51 -11.36
CA LEU A 32 -9.57 -0.59 -11.08
C LEU A 32 -9.07 -2.03 -11.17
N GLU A 33 -7.84 -2.21 -11.67
CA GLU A 33 -7.15 -3.50 -11.65
C GLU A 33 -6.49 -3.71 -10.27
N LEU A 34 -7.17 -4.46 -9.40
CA LEU A 34 -6.74 -4.68 -8.01
C LEU A 34 -6.01 -6.01 -7.79
N GLY A 35 -5.72 -6.75 -8.86
CA GLY A 35 -5.08 -8.05 -8.75
C GLY A 35 -5.96 -9.11 -8.10
N ARG A 36 -5.52 -10.36 -8.18
CA ARG A 36 -6.25 -11.52 -7.67
C ARG A 36 -5.81 -11.84 -6.25
N VAL A 37 -6.77 -12.07 -5.35
CA VAL A 37 -6.48 -12.49 -3.98
C VAL A 37 -5.92 -13.91 -4.01
N THR A 38 -4.83 -14.14 -3.28
CA THR A 38 -4.25 -15.47 -3.13
C THR A 38 -5.12 -16.29 -2.16
N PRO A 39 -5.61 -17.47 -2.55
CA PRO A 39 -6.44 -18.31 -1.70
C PRO A 39 -5.78 -18.59 -0.34
N GLY A 40 -6.58 -18.59 0.74
CA GLY A 40 -6.08 -18.82 2.09
C GLY A 40 -5.33 -17.65 2.73
N THR A 41 -5.23 -16.50 2.04
CA THR A 41 -4.57 -15.30 2.58
C THR A 41 -5.57 -14.18 2.84
N TYR A 42 -5.25 -13.31 3.80
CA TYR A 42 -6.09 -12.16 4.12
C TYR A 42 -6.00 -11.04 3.08
N CYS A 43 -4.79 -10.73 2.62
CA CYS A 43 -4.51 -9.56 1.79
C CYS A 43 -3.45 -9.78 0.71
N THR A 44 -2.93 -11.00 0.56
CA THR A 44 -1.91 -11.27 -0.45
C THR A 44 -2.55 -11.27 -1.83
N ARG A 45 -1.92 -10.58 -2.78
CA ARG A 45 -2.47 -10.42 -4.13
C ARG A 45 -1.42 -10.64 -5.21
N GLN A 46 -1.89 -11.15 -6.35
CA GLN A 46 -1.11 -11.32 -7.55
C GLN A 46 -1.62 -10.41 -8.66
N TYR A 47 -0.69 -9.66 -9.27
CA TYR A 47 -0.91 -8.82 -10.44
C TYR A 47 -0.13 -9.39 -11.61
N ASP A 48 -0.78 -9.49 -12.77
CA ASP A 48 -0.18 -9.97 -13.99
C ASP A 48 -0.44 -8.97 -15.12
N GLU A 49 0.53 -8.77 -16.02
CA GLU A 49 0.33 -8.02 -17.27
C GLU A 49 -0.17 -6.57 -17.10
N CYS A 50 0.35 -5.84 -16.11
CA CYS A 50 -0.06 -4.47 -15.76
C CYS A 50 0.11 -3.43 -16.89
N TYR A 51 0.79 -3.78 -17.99
CA TYR A 51 0.86 -2.94 -19.19
C TYR A 51 -0.47 -2.89 -19.96
N ARG A 52 -1.33 -3.91 -19.84
CA ARG A 52 -2.66 -3.95 -20.49
C ARG A 52 -3.65 -3.02 -19.79
N LYS A 53 -3.58 -3.00 -18.45
CA LYS A 53 -4.40 -2.17 -17.59
C LYS A 53 -3.60 -1.81 -16.34
N LYS A 54 -3.52 -0.52 -16.04
CA LYS A 54 -2.72 -0.01 -14.92
C LYS A 54 -3.19 -0.63 -13.61
N CYS A 55 -2.33 -1.48 -13.04
CA CYS A 55 -2.54 -2.08 -11.73
C CYS A 55 -2.59 -1.00 -10.64
N ARG A 56 -3.53 -1.15 -9.71
CA ARG A 56 -3.67 -0.31 -8.53
C ARG A 56 -3.44 -1.17 -7.29
N LEU A 57 -2.27 -0.95 -6.69
CA LEU A 57 -1.91 -1.56 -5.42
C LEU A 57 -2.49 -0.73 -4.28
N GLN A 58 -3.21 -1.40 -3.39
CA GLN A 58 -3.89 -0.78 -2.26
C GLN A 58 -3.55 -1.55 -1.00
N SER A 59 -3.30 -0.82 0.09
CA SER A 59 -3.24 -1.42 1.42
C SER A 59 -4.59 -2.07 1.76
N PRO A 60 -4.60 -3.07 2.66
CA PRO A 60 -5.86 -3.63 3.12
C PRO A 60 -6.71 -2.52 3.72
N ASN A 61 -8.02 -2.57 3.48
CA ASN A 61 -8.99 -1.59 3.94
C ASN A 61 -8.89 -0.17 3.32
N TYR A 62 -8.04 0.08 2.31
CA TYR A 62 -8.04 1.35 1.57
C TYR A 62 -9.46 1.71 1.08
N PRO A 63 -9.91 2.99 1.20
CA PRO A 63 -9.17 4.18 1.64
C PRO A 63 -9.05 4.38 3.16
N GLY A 64 -9.55 3.43 3.96
CA GLY A 64 -9.41 3.42 5.41
C GLY A 64 -8.00 3.07 5.89
N MET A 65 -7.84 3.04 7.22
CA MET A 65 -6.59 2.64 7.84
C MET A 65 -6.34 1.13 7.66
N TYR A 66 -5.10 0.77 7.32
CA TYR A 66 -4.68 -0.63 7.28
C TYR A 66 -4.69 -1.24 8.69
N PRO A 67 -5.02 -2.54 8.81
CA PRO A 67 -5.06 -3.25 10.08
C PRO A 67 -3.66 -3.42 10.67
N ARG A 68 -3.60 -3.48 12.01
CA ARG A 68 -2.36 -3.78 12.74
C ARG A 68 -2.08 -5.28 12.72
N ASN A 69 -0.81 -5.64 12.86
CA ASN A 69 -0.35 -7.03 13.00
C ASN A 69 -0.75 -7.90 11.79
N VAL A 70 -0.60 -7.36 10.58
CA VAL A 70 -0.88 -8.04 9.33
C VAL A 70 0.33 -7.87 8.40
N THR A 71 0.74 -8.96 7.78
CA THR A 71 1.74 -8.96 6.70
C THR A 71 1.06 -9.34 5.40
N CYS A 72 1.16 -8.47 4.40
CA CYS A 72 0.59 -8.67 3.07
C CYS A 72 1.71 -8.80 2.06
N TYR A 73 1.52 -9.68 1.07
CA TYR A 73 2.44 -9.81 -0.04
C TYR A 73 1.75 -9.39 -1.33
N TRP A 74 2.49 -8.69 -2.18
CA TRP A 74 2.04 -8.37 -3.54
C TRP A 74 3.06 -8.89 -4.52
N THR A 75 2.62 -9.72 -5.46
CA THR A 75 3.48 -10.27 -6.49
C THR A 75 3.06 -9.67 -7.82
N ILE A 76 3.95 -8.94 -8.48
CA ILE A 76 3.69 -8.28 -9.77
C ILE A 76 4.55 -8.97 -10.82
N ARG A 77 3.92 -9.52 -11.86
CA ARG A 77 4.60 -10.34 -12.87
C ARG A 77 4.25 -9.92 -14.29
N GLN A 78 5.27 -9.89 -15.14
CA GLN A 78 5.11 -9.86 -16.59
C GLN A 78 5.42 -11.28 -17.12
N LYS A 79 4.39 -12.01 -17.52
CA LYS A 79 4.49 -13.40 -17.98
C LYS A 79 4.96 -13.49 -19.42
N VAL A 80 4.46 -12.59 -20.28
CA VAL A 80 4.76 -12.62 -21.70
C VAL A 80 5.62 -11.41 -22.05
N VAL A 81 6.88 -11.66 -22.40
CA VAL A 81 7.79 -10.60 -22.88
C VAL A 81 7.98 -10.80 -24.38
N PRO A 82 7.65 -9.80 -25.22
CA PRO A 82 7.92 -9.89 -26.65
C PRO A 82 9.41 -10.12 -26.93
N THR A 83 9.71 -10.76 -28.05
CA THR A 83 11.10 -10.98 -28.50
C THR A 83 11.87 -9.66 -28.57
N CYS A 84 13.13 -9.68 -28.18
CA CYS A 84 14.03 -8.51 -28.15
C CYS A 84 13.61 -7.40 -27.18
N LYS A 85 12.78 -7.69 -26.17
CA LYS A 85 12.48 -6.77 -25.07
C LYS A 85 12.91 -7.35 -23.72
N HIS A 86 13.15 -6.47 -22.77
CA HIS A 86 13.34 -6.82 -21.37
C HIS A 86 12.17 -6.26 -20.57
N ALA A 87 11.57 -7.07 -19.71
CA ALA A 87 10.50 -6.60 -18.84
C ALA A 87 11.09 -5.83 -17.66
N MET A 88 10.57 -4.65 -17.40
CA MET A 88 10.87 -3.89 -16.19
C MET A 88 9.57 -3.64 -15.44
N VAL A 89 9.61 -3.75 -14.12
CA VAL A 89 8.44 -3.50 -13.26
C VAL A 89 8.73 -2.29 -12.41
N ALA A 90 7.89 -1.27 -12.54
CA ALA A 90 8.00 -0.05 -11.75
C ALA A 90 6.79 0.15 -10.83
N ILE A 91 7.05 0.52 -9.58
CA ILE A 91 6.03 0.88 -8.60
C ILE A 91 6.30 2.30 -8.11
N SER A 92 5.29 3.16 -8.14
CA SER A 92 5.39 4.54 -7.68
C SER A 92 4.04 5.05 -7.15
N GLN A 93 4.12 6.09 -6.30
CA GLN A 93 3.00 6.95 -5.97
C GLN A 93 3.48 8.40 -5.99
N GLU A 94 3.15 9.09 -7.08
CA GLU A 94 3.55 10.48 -7.32
C GLU A 94 2.70 11.48 -6.54
N ASN A 95 1.46 11.14 -6.19
CA ASN A 95 0.64 12.05 -5.39
C ASN A 95 1.05 11.96 -3.93
N GLU A 96 1.44 13.10 -3.38
CA GLU A 96 1.59 13.29 -1.94
C GLU A 96 0.31 12.84 -1.20
N HIS A 97 0.51 12.31 0.00
CA HIS A 97 -0.50 11.79 0.93
C HIS A 97 -1.19 10.48 0.53
N LYS A 98 -0.88 9.88 -0.62
CA LYS A 98 -1.45 8.59 -1.04
C LYS A 98 -0.61 7.37 -0.63
N ALA A 99 0.60 7.57 -0.12
CA ALA A 99 1.48 6.52 0.37
C ALA A 99 1.96 6.82 1.81
N LEU A 100 1.03 6.86 2.77
CA LEU A 100 1.32 7.14 4.17
C LEU A 100 1.55 5.86 4.99
N VAL A 101 2.80 5.65 5.42
CA VAL A 101 3.16 4.64 6.42
C VAL A 101 3.25 5.34 7.79
N LYS A 102 2.54 4.83 8.79
CA LYS A 102 2.40 5.49 10.09
C LYS A 102 3.68 5.31 10.89
N ARG A 103 4.10 6.41 11.52
CA ARG A 103 5.22 6.40 12.45
C ARG A 103 4.80 5.78 13.78
N SER A 104 5.62 4.86 14.28
CA SER A 104 5.41 4.23 15.59
C SER A 104 5.77 5.15 16.77
N ILE A 105 6.64 6.13 16.54
CA ILE A 105 7.02 7.12 17.55
C ILE A 105 6.18 8.36 17.32
N ALA A 106 5.39 8.73 18.33
CA ALA A 106 4.82 10.06 18.48
C ALA A 106 5.97 11.07 18.61
N SER A 107 6.65 11.36 17.51
CA SER A 107 7.59 12.47 17.45
C SER A 107 6.76 13.74 17.64
N LEU A 108 7.10 14.48 18.69
CA LEU A 108 6.57 15.80 19.01
C LEU A 108 6.76 16.83 17.88
N ASN A 109 7.45 16.46 16.79
CA ASN A 109 7.50 17.21 15.53
C ASN A 109 6.67 16.55 14.43
N LYS A 110 5.37 16.89 14.40
CA LYS A 110 4.39 16.52 13.34
C LYS A 110 4.72 17.07 11.94
N THR A 111 5.75 17.91 11.80
CA THR A 111 6.06 18.64 10.57
C THR A 111 7.08 17.96 9.66
N ALA A 112 7.83 16.96 10.13
CA ALA A 112 8.80 16.27 9.28
C ALA A 112 8.10 15.25 8.38
N ARG A 113 7.55 15.67 7.23
CA ARG A 113 6.98 14.80 6.18
C ARG A 113 8.04 14.07 5.33
N ALA A 114 9.26 13.95 5.83
CA ALA A 114 10.34 13.30 5.09
C ALA A 114 10.08 11.80 4.90
N VAL A 115 10.26 11.32 3.68
CA VAL A 115 10.37 9.89 3.35
C VAL A 115 11.60 9.34 4.04
N ARG A 116 11.44 8.22 4.75
CA ARG A 116 12.55 7.47 5.36
C ARG A 116 12.65 6.11 4.72
N ALA A 117 13.87 5.74 4.38
CA ALA A 117 14.13 4.49 3.69
C ALA A 117 15.49 3.89 4.09
N TRP A 118 15.68 2.60 3.80
CA TRP A 118 16.88 1.82 4.15
C TRP A 118 17.27 1.90 5.65
N SER A 119 18.46 2.43 5.96
CA SER A 119 19.05 2.48 7.31
C SER A 119 18.25 3.34 8.28
N ASP A 120 17.45 4.28 7.77
CA ASP A 120 16.66 5.19 8.61
C ASP A 120 15.39 4.53 9.17
N CYS A 121 15.12 3.29 8.76
CA CYS A 121 14.01 2.48 9.25
C CYS A 121 14.33 1.67 10.51
N THR A 122 15.27 2.13 11.34
CA THR A 122 15.63 1.52 12.62
C THR A 122 14.55 1.80 13.67
N GLY A 123 13.74 0.79 14.00
CA GLY A 123 12.73 0.85 15.07
C GLY A 123 11.30 1.19 14.63
N GLU A 124 11.08 1.50 13.35
CA GLU A 124 9.73 1.66 12.77
C GLU A 124 9.02 0.29 12.69
N ARG A 125 7.76 0.21 13.13
CA ARG A 125 6.99 -1.06 13.13
C ARG A 125 6.40 -1.37 11.76
N ASP A 126 5.88 -0.35 11.08
CA ASP A 126 5.19 -0.51 9.79
C ASP A 126 6.16 -0.17 8.65
N HIS A 127 6.23 -1.03 7.64
CA HIS A 127 7.13 -0.81 6.51
C HIS A 127 6.64 -1.51 5.23
N LEU A 128 7.16 -1.04 4.10
CA LEU A 128 7.04 -1.66 2.78
C LEU A 128 8.44 -2.08 2.35
N ILE A 129 8.60 -3.33 1.91
CA ILE A 129 9.86 -3.83 1.34
C ILE A 129 9.59 -4.28 -0.08
N PHE A 130 10.49 -3.89 -0.98
CA PHE A 130 10.47 -4.22 -2.40
C PHE A 130 11.58 -5.22 -2.67
N TYR A 131 11.22 -6.39 -3.20
CA TYR A 131 12.14 -7.46 -3.53
C TYR A 131 12.24 -7.61 -5.05
N ASP A 132 13.45 -7.82 -5.56
CA ASP A 132 13.74 -8.11 -6.97
C ASP A 132 13.60 -9.61 -7.25
N GLY A 133 12.36 -10.10 -7.21
CA GLY A 133 12.09 -11.52 -7.39
C GLY A 133 10.68 -11.93 -7.01
N SER A 134 10.54 -13.22 -6.71
CA SER A 134 9.25 -13.85 -6.46
C SER A 134 8.95 -14.13 -4.98
N SER A 135 9.94 -13.95 -4.11
CA SER A 135 9.94 -14.30 -2.70
C SER A 135 10.65 -13.25 -1.84
N THR A 136 10.54 -13.38 -0.52
CA THR A 136 11.23 -12.53 0.45
C THR A 136 12.71 -12.88 0.63
N ASN A 137 13.20 -13.94 -0.04
CA ASN A 137 14.61 -14.32 -0.03
C ASN A 137 15.40 -13.65 -1.15
N ASP A 138 14.71 -13.04 -2.11
CA ASP A 138 15.31 -12.36 -3.25
C ASP A 138 15.92 -11.00 -2.83
N PRO A 139 16.78 -10.39 -3.65
CA PRO A 139 17.45 -9.13 -3.31
C PRO A 139 16.46 -8.01 -2.96
N VAL A 140 16.76 -7.23 -1.91
CA VAL A 140 15.95 -6.07 -1.52
C VAL A 140 16.32 -4.87 -2.39
N LEU A 141 15.36 -4.37 -3.17
CA LEU A 141 15.50 -3.12 -3.91
C LEU A 141 15.39 -1.91 -2.99
N ALA A 142 14.40 -1.90 -2.10
CA ALA A 142 14.15 -0.79 -1.20
C ALA A 142 13.32 -1.20 0.03
N LYS A 143 13.50 -0.46 1.13
CA LYS A 143 12.66 -0.56 2.34
C LYS A 143 12.19 0.83 2.74
N TYR A 144 10.88 1.01 2.91
CA TYR A 144 10.23 2.26 3.30
C TYR A 144 9.47 2.09 4.61
N CYS A 145 9.56 3.07 5.51
CA CYS A 145 8.92 3.00 6.84
C CYS A 145 8.20 4.30 7.25
N GLY A 146 8.17 5.30 6.37
CA GLY A 146 7.51 6.57 6.66
C GLY A 146 7.63 7.52 5.48
N GLY A 147 6.76 8.52 5.45
CA GLY A 147 6.65 9.48 4.35
C GLY A 147 5.21 9.62 3.88
N ASP A 148 4.97 10.54 2.95
CA ASP A 148 3.67 10.78 2.32
C ASP A 148 3.65 10.51 0.81
N TRP A 149 4.79 10.20 0.19
CA TRP A 149 4.92 9.81 -1.21
C TRP A 149 5.84 8.59 -1.37
N LEU A 150 5.71 7.87 -2.49
CA LEU A 150 6.55 6.71 -2.80
C LEU A 150 7.28 6.97 -4.12
N PRO A 151 8.62 7.13 -4.10
CA PRO A 151 9.41 7.26 -5.32
C PRO A 151 9.30 6.00 -6.19
N ARG A 152 9.69 6.16 -7.45
CA ARG A 152 9.66 5.07 -8.42
C ARG A 152 10.74 4.03 -8.08
N VAL A 153 10.31 2.86 -7.65
CA VAL A 153 11.16 1.66 -7.47
C VAL A 153 11.03 0.80 -8.71
N VAL A 154 12.16 0.41 -9.31
CA VAL A 154 12.21 -0.36 -10.56
C VAL A 154 13.04 -1.62 -10.34
N SER A 155 12.50 -2.75 -10.79
CA SER A 155 13.19 -4.00 -11.12
C SER A 155 13.47 -4.00 -12.62
#